data_AF-A0A815JE76-F1
#
_entry.id   AF-A0A815JE76-F1
#
_cell.length_a   1.000
_cell.length_b   1.000
_cell.length_c   1.000
_cell.angle_alpha   90.00
_cell.angle_beta   90.00
_cell.angle_gamma   90.00
#
_symmetry.space_group_name_H-M   'P 1'
#
loop_
_entity.id
_entity.type
_entity.pdbx_description
1 polymer ?
#
loop_
_entity_poly.entity_id
_entity_poly.type
_entity_poly.pdbx_seq_one_letter_code
_entity_poly.pdbx_strand_id
1 'polypeptide(L)'
;MGIGRSTVRTRDGKDISLSNIQIGQEVLVFYRNKLIFQPIYDIIHRENTKFYTFIHLTVFNHYENLTHSIEISSKHLIYKYGLLDPVFASQIQIGDYLQLVNQFKIIPGKVIQIDEIISQGYSAPLTPSGTIVVNNIVSSNYAEARNHHLAHLVMQPYRWWRNIFESKKTIQTDLNWYISILYYFANKTGFLNIL
;
A
#
# COMPACT_ATOMS: atom_id res chain seq x y z
N MET A 1 2.49 -4.08 -3.22
CA MET A 1 3.27 -2.86 -3.42
C MET A 1 3.21 -2.57 -4.90
N GLY A 2 3.16 -1.30 -5.29
CA GLY A 2 2.93 -0.88 -6.67
C GLY A 2 4.22 -0.57 -7.43
N ILE A 3 4.12 -0.55 -8.76
CA ILE A 3 5.22 -0.17 -9.66
C ILE A 3 5.50 1.32 -9.52
N GLY A 4 6.76 1.71 -9.73
CA GLY A 4 7.22 3.11 -9.63
C GLY A 4 6.38 4.12 -10.44
N ARG A 5 5.80 3.70 -11.58
CA ARG A 5 4.92 4.50 -12.45
C ARG A 5 3.50 4.70 -11.92
N SER A 6 3.07 3.90 -10.95
CA SER A 6 1.75 4.07 -10.34
C SER A 6 1.73 5.38 -9.56
N THR A 7 0.60 6.05 -9.53
CA THR A 7 0.47 7.38 -8.95
C THR A 7 -0.35 7.36 -7.66
N VAL A 8 -0.06 8.32 -6.79
CA VAL A 8 -0.82 8.61 -5.58
C VAL A 8 -1.21 10.08 -5.59
N ARG A 9 -2.41 10.39 -5.11
CA ARG A 9 -2.89 11.78 -5.05
C ARG A 9 -2.38 12.46 -3.80
N THR A 10 -1.72 13.59 -3.95
CA THR A 10 -1.25 14.44 -2.84
C THR A 10 -2.30 15.48 -2.44
N ARG A 11 -2.15 16.04 -1.23
CA ARG A 11 -3.08 17.04 -0.66
C ARG A 11 -3.25 18.28 -1.54
N ASP A 12 -2.22 18.68 -2.29
CA ASP A 12 -2.27 19.79 -3.25
C ASP A 12 -2.97 19.42 -4.57
N GLY A 13 -3.57 18.23 -4.66
CA GLY A 13 -4.36 17.77 -5.80
C GLY A 13 -3.54 17.19 -6.95
N LYS A 14 -2.21 17.10 -6.82
CA LYS A 14 -1.34 16.51 -7.84
C LYS A 14 -1.28 15.00 -7.70
N ASP A 15 -1.10 14.32 -8.82
CA ASP A 15 -0.78 12.89 -8.83
C ASP A 15 0.73 12.73 -8.99
N ILE A 16 1.37 12.07 -8.03
CA ILE A 16 2.82 11.84 -8.00
C ILE A 16 3.11 10.35 -8.14
N SER A 17 4.11 10.03 -8.95
CA SER A 17 4.62 8.66 -9.13
C SER A 17 5.16 8.08 -7.82
N LEU A 18 4.88 6.80 -7.54
CA LEU A 18 5.43 6.08 -6.39
C LEU A 18 6.97 6.03 -6.38
N SER A 19 7.63 6.13 -7.52
CA SER A 19 9.10 6.27 -7.60
C SER A 19 9.60 7.61 -7.02
N ASN A 20 8.77 8.65 -7.10
CA ASN A 20 9.12 10.03 -6.75
C ASN A 20 8.54 10.47 -5.41
N ILE A 21 7.73 9.62 -4.75
CA ILE A 21 7.14 9.96 -3.46
C ILE A 21 8.23 10.11 -2.38
N GLN A 22 8.08 11.12 -1.54
CA GLN A 22 9.02 11.46 -0.47
C GLN A 22 8.33 11.36 0.91
N ILE A 23 9.12 11.05 1.93
CA ILE A 23 8.67 11.10 3.32
C ILE A 23 8.19 12.53 3.64
N GLY A 24 7.07 12.62 4.35
CA GLY A 24 6.39 13.87 4.72
C GLY A 24 5.32 14.31 3.72
N GLN A 25 5.31 13.80 2.49
CA GLN A 25 4.24 14.13 1.54
C GLN A 25 2.91 13.51 1.99
N GLU A 26 1.87 14.34 2.02
CA GLU A 26 0.53 13.91 2.40
C GLU A 26 -0.21 13.33 1.21
N VAL A 27 -0.55 12.05 1.28
CA VAL A 27 -1.24 11.29 0.22
C VAL A 27 -2.63 10.87 0.65
N LEU A 28 -3.50 10.63 -0.33
CA LEU A 28 -4.86 10.17 -0.11
C LEU A 28 -4.87 8.72 0.40
N VAL A 29 -5.60 8.51 1.49
CA VAL A 29 -5.76 7.21 2.15
C VAL A 29 -7.23 6.96 2.50
N PHE A 30 -7.61 5.69 2.68
CA PHE A 30 -8.95 5.30 3.11
C PHE A 30 -8.91 4.76 4.54
N TYR A 31 -9.43 5.53 5.48
CA TYR A 31 -9.38 5.18 6.90
C TYR A 31 -10.74 5.42 7.57
N ARG A 32 -11.25 4.39 8.26
CA ARG A 32 -12.54 4.44 8.99
C ARG A 32 -13.68 5.01 8.13
N ASN A 33 -13.85 4.48 6.92
CA ASN A 33 -14.86 4.91 5.94
C ASN A 33 -14.74 6.37 5.48
N LYS A 34 -13.56 6.98 5.61
CA LYS A 34 -13.29 8.35 5.16
C LYS A 34 -12.05 8.39 4.30
N LEU A 35 -12.10 9.23 3.28
CA LEU A 35 -10.93 9.59 2.49
C LEU A 35 -10.28 10.81 3.12
N ILE A 36 -9.05 10.65 3.58
CA ILE A 36 -8.28 11.68 4.27
C ILE A 36 -6.86 11.73 3.70
N PHE A 37 -6.15 12.82 3.94
CA PHE A 37 -4.73 12.92 3.62
C PHE A 37 -3.89 12.59 4.84
N GLN A 38 -2.84 11.79 4.65
CA GLN A 38 -1.88 11.45 5.70
C GLN A 38 -0.45 11.49 5.15
N PRO A 39 0.54 11.87 5.96
CA PRO A 39 1.93 11.89 5.53
C PRO A 39 2.44 10.45 5.29
N ILE A 40 3.23 10.27 4.23
CA ILE A 40 4.14 9.13 4.15
C ILE A 40 5.15 9.29 5.26
N TYR A 41 5.13 8.39 6.24
CA TYR A 41 6.10 8.46 7.33
C TYR A 41 7.38 7.73 6.97
N ASP A 42 7.31 6.67 6.17
CA ASP A 42 8.46 5.84 5.84
C ASP A 42 8.31 5.16 4.48
N ILE A 43 9.41 4.71 3.89
CA ILE A 43 9.45 3.93 2.65
C ILE A 43 10.36 2.72 2.91
N ILE A 44 9.74 1.63 3.34
CA ILE A 44 10.47 0.44 3.82
C ILE A 44 11.16 -0.33 2.71
N HIS A 45 10.74 -0.10 1.47
CA HIS A 45 11.36 -0.73 0.32
C HIS A 45 11.21 0.16 -0.90
N ARG A 46 12.32 0.33 -1.61
CA ARG A 46 12.40 1.05 -2.87
C ARG A 46 13.54 0.47 -3.68
N GLU A 47 13.22 0.10 -4.91
CA GLU A 47 14.18 -0.34 -5.91
C GLU A 47 13.65 0.16 -7.24
N ASN A 48 14.53 0.71 -8.05
CA ASN A 48 14.15 1.36 -9.30
C ASN A 48 14.72 0.64 -10.51
N THR A 49 15.64 -0.32 -10.31
CA THR A 49 16.42 -0.91 -11.41
C THR A 49 16.05 -2.35 -11.72
N LYS A 50 15.63 -3.12 -10.70
CA LYS A 50 15.32 -4.55 -10.85
C LYS A 50 13.91 -4.77 -11.37
N PHE A 51 13.73 -5.90 -12.06
CA PHE A 51 12.46 -6.34 -12.59
C PHE A 51 11.78 -7.31 -11.62
N TYR A 52 10.46 -7.17 -11.49
CA TYR A 52 9.62 -8.01 -10.66
C TYR A 52 8.34 -8.38 -11.41
N THR A 53 7.75 -9.51 -11.01
CA THR A 53 6.44 -9.95 -11.51
C THR A 53 5.33 -9.27 -10.73
N PHE A 54 4.35 -8.73 -11.46
CA PHE A 54 3.15 -8.10 -10.91
C PHE A 54 1.91 -8.66 -11.58
N ILE A 55 0.79 -8.57 -10.85
CA ILE A 55 -0.54 -8.72 -11.41
C ILE A 55 -0.97 -7.34 -11.91
N HIS A 56 -1.33 -7.24 -13.18
CA HIS A 56 -1.99 -6.09 -13.78
C HIS A 56 -3.51 -6.32 -13.73
N LEU A 57 -4.21 -5.50 -12.95
CA LEU A 57 -5.66 -5.54 -12.86
C LEU A 57 -6.26 -4.40 -13.67
N THR A 58 -7.12 -4.74 -14.64
CA THR A 58 -7.91 -3.77 -15.39
C THR A 58 -9.32 -3.71 -14.82
N VAL A 59 -9.73 -2.52 -14.43
CA VAL A 59 -10.92 -2.30 -13.60
C VAL A 59 -11.83 -1.27 -14.29
N PHE A 60 -13.00 -1.72 -14.73
CA PHE A 60 -13.98 -0.85 -15.37
C PHE A 60 -14.95 -0.26 -14.34
N ASN A 61 -15.11 1.06 -14.38
CA ASN A 61 -16.11 1.75 -13.59
C ASN A 61 -17.30 2.17 -14.47
N HIS A 62 -18.47 1.60 -14.19
CA HIS A 62 -19.69 1.90 -14.94
C HIS A 62 -20.23 3.32 -14.73
N TYR A 63 -19.97 3.95 -13.57
CA TYR A 63 -20.49 5.29 -13.26
C TYR A 63 -19.75 6.39 -14.03
N GLU A 64 -18.45 6.20 -14.24
CA GLU A 64 -17.59 7.13 -14.99
C GLU A 64 -17.44 6.75 -16.46
N ASN A 65 -17.83 5.53 -16.83
CA ASN A 65 -17.49 4.93 -18.11
C ASN A 65 -15.98 4.98 -18.40
N LEU A 66 -15.17 4.67 -17.37
CA LEU A 66 -13.71 4.78 -17.39
C LEU A 66 -13.07 3.48 -16.93
N THR A 67 -11.94 3.14 -17.54
CA THR A 67 -11.10 2.02 -17.12
C THR A 67 -9.93 2.55 -16.28
N HIS A 68 -9.76 1.96 -15.10
CA HIS A 68 -8.62 2.14 -14.22
C HIS A 68 -7.73 0.91 -14.27
N SER A 69 -6.46 1.06 -13.92
CA SER A 69 -5.58 -0.09 -13.76
C SER A 69 -4.65 0.07 -12.57
N ILE A 70 -4.31 -1.06 -11.96
CA ILE A 70 -3.32 -1.12 -10.89
C ILE A 70 -2.42 -2.31 -11.12
N GLU A 71 -1.15 -2.11 -10.78
CA GLU A 71 -0.14 -3.14 -10.87
C GLU A 71 0.40 -3.41 -9.49
N ILE A 72 0.30 -4.66 -9.07
CA ILE A 72 0.39 -5.03 -7.67
C ILE A 72 1.01 -6.42 -7.54
N SER A 73 1.94 -6.59 -6.59
CA SER A 73 2.50 -7.91 -6.32
C SER A 73 1.41 -8.87 -5.83
N SER A 74 1.53 -10.15 -6.19
CA SER A 74 0.52 -11.19 -5.90
C SER A 74 0.14 -11.28 -4.42
N LYS A 75 1.12 -11.13 -3.53
CA LYS A 75 0.93 -11.17 -2.07
C LYS A 75 0.44 -9.87 -1.45
N HIS A 76 0.32 -8.77 -2.20
CA HIS A 76 -0.11 -7.52 -1.59
C HIS A 76 -1.63 -7.46 -1.42
N LEU A 77 -2.04 -6.70 -0.41
CA LEU A 77 -3.44 -6.61 0.00
C LEU A 77 -4.16 -5.46 -0.73
N ILE A 78 -5.34 -5.76 -1.27
CA ILE A 78 -6.22 -4.82 -1.99
C ILE A 78 -7.66 -4.94 -1.47
N TYR A 79 -8.41 -3.85 -1.53
CA TYR A 79 -9.77 -3.80 -0.98
C TYR A 79 -10.82 -4.09 -2.05
N LYS A 80 -11.60 -5.16 -1.84
CA LYS A 80 -12.83 -5.41 -2.58
C LYS A 80 -13.94 -4.47 -2.08
N TYR A 81 -14.80 -4.04 -3.00
CA TYR A 81 -15.92 -3.17 -2.68
C TYR A 81 -16.90 -3.86 -1.71
N GLY A 82 -17.24 -3.16 -0.63
CA GLY A 82 -18.15 -3.67 0.40
C GLY A 82 -17.49 -4.56 1.46
N LEU A 83 -16.19 -4.85 1.34
CA LEU A 83 -15.44 -5.58 2.37
C LEU A 83 -14.63 -4.63 3.23
N LEU A 84 -14.60 -4.89 4.55
CA LEU A 84 -13.77 -4.13 5.50
C LEU A 84 -12.33 -4.61 5.49
N ASP A 85 -12.11 -5.92 5.35
CA ASP A 85 -10.78 -6.51 5.33
C ASP A 85 -10.28 -6.66 3.89
N PRO A 86 -9.00 -6.35 3.62
CA PRO A 86 -8.45 -6.54 2.30
C PRO A 86 -8.09 -8.00 2.04
N VAL A 87 -7.98 -8.33 0.76
CA VAL A 87 -7.62 -9.67 0.27
C VAL A 87 -6.31 -9.61 -0.51
N PHE A 88 -5.63 -10.74 -0.66
CA PHE A 88 -4.44 -10.77 -1.50
C PHE A 88 -4.81 -10.51 -2.97
N ALA A 89 -3.96 -9.79 -3.70
CA ALA A 89 -4.16 -9.52 -5.12
C ALA A 89 -4.29 -10.81 -5.93
N SER A 90 -3.58 -11.88 -5.53
CA SER A 90 -3.70 -13.22 -6.14
C SER A 90 -5.05 -13.90 -5.94
N GLN A 91 -5.90 -13.39 -5.05
CA GLN A 91 -7.25 -13.90 -4.80
C GLN A 91 -8.32 -13.15 -5.60
N ILE A 92 -7.95 -12.07 -6.30
CA ILE A 92 -8.87 -11.31 -7.14
C ILE A 92 -9.22 -12.12 -8.38
N GLN A 93 -10.50 -12.13 -8.74
CA GLN A 93 -11.03 -12.80 -9.92
C GLN A 93 -11.71 -11.81 -10.86
N ILE A 94 -11.77 -12.13 -12.16
CA ILE A 94 -12.57 -11.38 -13.12
C ILE A 94 -14.02 -11.41 -12.64
N GLY A 95 -14.66 -10.24 -12.62
CA GLY A 95 -16.01 -10.05 -12.09
C GLY A 95 -16.06 -9.54 -10.65
N ASP A 96 -14.96 -9.60 -9.90
CA ASP A 96 -14.87 -8.96 -8.59
C ASP A 96 -15.00 -7.44 -8.70
N TYR A 97 -15.48 -6.80 -7.63
CA TYR A 97 -15.51 -5.35 -7.52
C TYR A 97 -14.44 -4.86 -6.55
N LEU A 98 -13.64 -3.88 -6.96
CA LEU A 98 -12.64 -3.20 -6.15
C LEU A 98 -13.15 -1.84 -5.68
N GLN A 99 -12.58 -1.35 -4.58
CA GLN A 99 -12.84 0.01 -4.07
C GLN A 99 -12.03 1.03 -4.88
N LEU A 100 -12.74 1.77 -5.73
CA LEU A 100 -12.20 2.93 -6.43
C LEU A 100 -12.54 4.22 -5.68
N VAL A 101 -11.76 5.26 -5.94
CA VAL A 101 -11.92 6.60 -5.39
C VAL A 101 -12.20 7.58 -6.52
N ASN A 102 -13.35 8.24 -6.45
CA ASN A 102 -13.69 9.35 -7.34
C ASN A 102 -14.35 10.48 -6.56
N GLN A 103 -13.94 11.73 -6.83
CA GLN A 103 -14.46 12.92 -6.16
C GLN A 103 -14.59 12.74 -4.63
N PHE A 104 -13.56 12.14 -4.01
CA PHE A 104 -13.53 11.81 -2.58
C PHE A 104 -14.68 10.91 -2.09
N LYS A 105 -15.17 10.03 -2.97
CA LYS A 105 -16.14 8.97 -2.65
C LYS A 105 -15.61 7.61 -3.06
N ILE A 106 -16.01 6.58 -2.31
CA ILE A 106 -15.76 5.19 -2.69
C ILE A 106 -16.83 4.75 -3.66
N ILE A 107 -16.41 4.18 -4.79
CA ILE A 107 -17.30 3.64 -5.82
C ILE A 107 -16.78 2.24 -6.23
N PRO A 108 -17.66 1.35 -6.74
CA PRO A 108 -17.25 0.02 -7.16
C PRO A 108 -16.62 0.06 -8.57
N GLY A 109 -15.52 -0.64 -8.77
CA GLY A 109 -14.94 -0.90 -10.09
C GLY A 109 -14.88 -2.39 -10.37
N LYS A 110 -15.43 -2.86 -11.49
CA LYS A 110 -15.45 -4.28 -11.86
C LYS A 110 -14.13 -4.69 -12.50
N VAL A 111 -13.49 -5.73 -12.00
CA VAL A 111 -12.32 -6.33 -12.63
C VAL A 111 -12.76 -7.02 -13.91
N ILE A 112 -12.22 -6.56 -15.05
CA ILE A 112 -12.57 -7.07 -16.38
C ILE A 112 -11.43 -7.87 -17.02
N GLN A 113 -10.19 -7.68 -16.55
CA GLN A 113 -9.02 -8.39 -17.04
C GLN A 113 -7.96 -8.48 -15.94
N ILE A 114 -7.22 -9.58 -15.96
CA ILE A 114 -6.12 -9.88 -15.04
C ILE A 114 -4.97 -10.43 -15.88
N ASP A 115 -3.84 -9.76 -15.90
CA ASP A 115 -2.63 -10.21 -16.59
C ASP A 115 -1.46 -10.33 -15.61
N GLU A 116 -0.52 -11.21 -15.92
CA GLU A 116 0.79 -11.21 -15.27
C GLU A 116 1.77 -10.42 -16.14
N ILE A 117 2.48 -9.47 -15.52
CA ILE A 117 3.44 -8.62 -16.21
C ILE A 117 4.77 -8.59 -15.46
N ILE A 118 5.85 -8.32 -16.19
CA ILE A 118 7.16 -8.03 -15.62
C ILE A 118 7.38 -6.52 -15.75
N SER A 119 7.71 -5.87 -14.65
CA SER A 119 7.97 -4.43 -14.66
C SER A 119 9.13 -4.03 -13.77
N GLN A 120 9.67 -2.86 -14.05
CA GLN A 120 10.85 -2.34 -13.38
C GLN A 120 10.45 -1.55 -12.12
N GLY A 121 11.08 -1.91 -11.02
CA GLY A 121 11.01 -1.20 -9.77
C GLY A 121 9.70 -1.36 -8.99
N TYR A 122 9.75 -0.98 -7.72
CA TYR A 122 8.64 -1.06 -6.78
C TYR A 122 8.88 -0.08 -5.63
N SER A 123 7.82 0.47 -5.05
CA SER A 123 7.91 1.28 -3.82
C SER A 123 6.78 0.98 -2.82
N ALA A 124 7.13 0.83 -1.52
CA ALA A 124 6.24 0.57 -0.39
C ALA A 124 6.34 1.74 0.58
N PRO A 125 5.69 2.87 0.24
CA PRO A 125 5.49 3.92 1.22
C PRO A 125 4.55 3.42 2.31
N LEU A 126 4.75 3.89 3.54
CA LEU A 126 3.92 3.60 4.70
C LEU A 126 3.16 4.85 5.15
N THR A 127 1.85 4.67 5.36
CA THR A 127 0.96 5.69 5.93
C THR A 127 0.51 5.25 7.33
N PRO A 128 0.17 6.19 8.24
CA PRO A 128 -0.26 5.87 9.59
C PRO A 128 -1.46 4.90 9.63
N SER A 129 -2.42 5.07 8.72
CA SER A 129 -3.63 4.23 8.60
C SER A 129 -3.39 2.83 8.05
N GLY A 130 -2.23 2.57 7.43
CA GLY A 130 -1.97 1.29 6.78
C GLY A 130 -2.76 1.08 5.49
N THR A 131 -3.35 2.15 4.94
CA THR A 131 -3.92 2.16 3.58
C THR A 131 -3.30 3.26 2.71
N ILE A 132 -3.36 3.07 1.40
CA ILE A 132 -2.96 4.07 0.41
C ILE A 132 -3.80 3.93 -0.85
N VAL A 133 -4.15 5.05 -1.47
CA VAL A 133 -4.90 5.09 -2.74
C VAL A 133 -3.90 5.22 -3.88
N VAL A 134 -3.79 4.18 -4.70
CA VAL A 134 -2.87 4.09 -5.84
C VAL A 134 -3.68 3.95 -7.13
N ASN A 135 -3.44 4.82 -8.11
CA ASN A 135 -4.22 4.89 -9.36
C ASN A 135 -5.74 4.94 -9.08
N ASN A 136 -6.15 5.71 -8.07
CA ASN A 136 -7.53 5.78 -7.57
C ASN A 136 -8.09 4.47 -6.98
N ILE A 137 -7.28 3.43 -6.75
CA ILE A 137 -7.72 2.16 -6.16
C ILE A 137 -7.21 2.05 -4.72
N VAL A 138 -8.07 1.64 -3.79
CA VAL A 138 -7.69 1.49 -2.38
C VAL A 138 -6.86 0.22 -2.18
N SER A 139 -5.68 0.38 -1.60
CA SER A 139 -4.73 -0.70 -1.30
C SER A 139 -4.17 -0.60 0.13
N SER A 140 -3.62 -1.69 0.63
CA SER A 140 -2.90 -1.73 1.92
C SER A 140 -1.47 -1.20 1.77
N ASN A 141 -0.85 -0.72 2.84
CA ASN A 141 0.61 -0.47 2.85
C ASN A 141 1.43 -1.76 3.06
N TYR A 142 0.81 -2.86 3.51
CA TYR A 142 1.51 -4.09 3.86
C TYR A 142 1.40 -5.14 2.74
N ALA A 143 2.54 -5.78 2.44
CA ALA A 143 2.64 -6.81 1.42
C ALA A 143 2.46 -8.24 1.92
N GLU A 144 2.43 -8.47 3.24
CA GLU A 144 2.36 -9.84 3.80
C GLU A 144 1.47 -9.96 5.06
N ALA A 145 1.30 -8.92 5.86
CA ALA A 145 0.50 -9.02 7.08
C ALA A 145 -1.00 -8.81 6.84
N ARG A 146 -1.79 -9.90 6.92
CA ARG A 146 -3.27 -9.86 6.87
C ARG A 146 -3.89 -9.12 8.05
N ASN A 147 -3.26 -9.21 9.22
CA ASN A 147 -3.74 -8.53 10.42
C ASN A 147 -3.10 -7.15 10.53
N HIS A 148 -3.78 -6.16 9.97
CA HIS A 148 -3.40 -4.75 10.05
C HIS A 148 -3.17 -4.30 11.49
N HIS A 149 -3.95 -4.78 12.46
CA HIS A 149 -3.75 -4.44 13.87
C HIS A 149 -2.44 -5.00 14.41
N LEU A 150 -2.08 -6.25 14.09
CA LEU A 150 -0.79 -6.83 14.47
C LEU A 150 0.37 -6.12 13.78
N ALA A 151 0.27 -5.83 12.48
CA ALA A 151 1.29 -5.07 11.77
C ALA A 151 1.49 -3.67 12.38
N HIS A 152 0.40 -3.01 12.76
CA HIS A 152 0.47 -1.73 13.46
C HIS A 152 1.05 -1.85 14.86
N LEU A 153 0.63 -2.83 15.66
CA LEU A 153 1.18 -3.09 17.00
C LEU A 153 2.68 -3.36 16.94
N VAL A 154 3.09 -4.22 16.02
CA VAL A 154 4.50 -4.53 15.77
C VAL A 154 5.26 -3.31 15.27
N MET A 155 4.63 -2.36 14.58
CA MET A 155 5.30 -1.13 14.15
C MET A 155 5.18 0.04 15.15
N GLN A 156 4.38 -0.08 16.22
CA GLN A 156 4.18 0.99 17.21
C GLN A 156 5.47 1.39 17.95
N PRO A 157 6.32 0.46 18.43
CA PRO A 157 7.60 0.80 19.04
C PRO A 157 8.52 1.57 18.08
N TYR A 158 8.58 1.15 16.82
CA TYR A 158 9.35 1.85 15.79
C TYR A 158 8.81 3.26 15.52
N ARG A 159 7.48 3.42 15.44
CA ARG A 159 6.84 4.74 15.29
C ARG A 159 7.18 5.66 16.46
N TRP A 160 7.14 5.15 17.69
CA TRP A 160 7.50 5.90 18.89
C TRP A 160 8.98 6.27 18.91
N TRP A 161 9.87 5.34 18.57
CA TRP A 161 11.31 5.58 18.44
C TRP A 161 11.60 6.72 17.46
N ARG A 162 11.04 6.66 16.24
CA ARG A 162 11.22 7.74 15.26
C ARG A 162 10.68 9.08 15.74
N ASN A 163 9.50 9.09 16.35
CA ASN A 163 8.91 10.33 16.86
C ASN A 163 9.76 10.98 17.96
N ILE A 164 10.43 10.19 18.80
CA ILE A 164 11.29 10.70 19.89
C ILE A 164 12.67 11.11 19.37
N PHE A 165 13.31 10.27 18.56
CA PHE A 165 14.73 10.38 18.27
C PHE A 165 15.05 11.01 16.90
N GLU A 166 14.09 11.07 15.96
CA GLU A 166 14.35 11.51 14.58
C GLU A 166 13.63 12.82 14.20
N SER A 167 13.26 13.64 15.18
CA SER A 167 12.60 14.93 14.94
C SER A 167 13.46 15.99 14.23
N LYS A 168 14.72 15.68 13.84
CA LYS A 168 15.59 16.62 13.12
C LYS A 168 16.40 15.93 12.01
N LYS A 169 16.07 16.30 10.77
CA LYS A 169 16.72 16.01 9.48
C LYS A 169 16.83 14.53 9.09
N THR A 170 16.10 14.20 8.03
CA THR A 170 16.37 13.19 6.98
C THR A 170 17.51 12.21 7.28
N ILE A 171 17.21 11.18 8.06
CA ILE A 171 18.01 9.96 8.04
C ILE A 171 17.07 8.87 7.57
N GLN A 172 17.40 8.29 6.42
CA GLN A 172 16.79 7.04 6.00
C GLN A 172 17.35 5.96 6.91
N THR A 173 16.78 5.83 8.11
CA THR A 173 17.17 4.76 9.03
C THR A 173 16.76 3.44 8.42
N ASP A 174 17.76 2.59 8.19
CA ASP A 174 17.56 1.24 7.68
C ASP A 174 16.68 0.45 8.67
N LEU A 175 15.49 0.03 8.23
CA LEU A 175 14.56 -0.77 9.02
C LEU A 175 15.17 -2.11 9.47
N ASN A 176 16.30 -2.50 8.89
CA ASN A 176 16.99 -3.76 9.14
C ASN A 176 17.27 -4.03 10.62
N TRP A 177 17.60 -3.02 11.44
CA TRP A 177 17.84 -3.25 12.87
C TRP A 177 16.56 -3.68 13.60
N TYR A 178 15.44 -3.02 13.31
CA TYR A 178 14.16 -3.29 13.94
C TYR A 178 13.58 -4.61 13.44
N ILE A 179 13.67 -4.85 12.13
CA ILE A 179 13.29 -6.12 11.51
C ILE A 179 14.10 -7.27 12.13
N SER A 180 15.41 -7.11 12.33
CA SER A 180 16.26 -8.14 12.96
C SER A 180 15.85 -8.46 14.39
N ILE A 181 15.49 -7.44 15.18
CA ILE A 181 14.94 -7.63 16.52
C ILE A 181 13.63 -8.40 16.47
N LEU A 182 12.71 -8.01 15.57
CA LEU A 182 11.43 -8.71 15.41
C LEU A 182 11.62 -10.17 14.99
N TYR A 183 12.50 -10.44 14.03
CA TYR A 183 12.84 -11.81 13.60
C TYR A 183 13.43 -12.63 14.74
N TYR A 184 14.34 -12.07 15.53
CA TYR A 184 14.92 -12.73 16.69
C TYR A 184 13.83 -13.14 17.70
N PHE A 185 12.90 -12.25 18.00
CA PHE A 185 11.80 -12.54 18.93
C PHE A 185 10.75 -13.50 18.34
N ALA A 186 10.44 -13.39 17.05
CA ALA A 186 9.49 -14.28 16.37
C ALA A 186 9.99 -15.73 16.33
N ASN A 187 11.28 -15.94 16.06
CA ASN A 187 11.92 -17.26 16.09
C ASN A 187 11.97 -17.86 17.50
N LYS A 188 12.08 -17.02 18.54
CA LYS A 188 12.20 -17.49 19.93
C LYS A 188 10.85 -17.80 20.59
N THR A 189 9.74 -17.31 20.02
CA THR A 189 8.38 -17.44 20.57
C THR A 189 7.43 -18.28 19.72
N GLY A 190 7.86 -18.78 18.56
CA GLY A 190 7.02 -19.58 17.65
C GLY A 190 5.96 -18.76 16.89
N PHE A 191 6.09 -17.43 16.87
CA PHE A 191 5.07 -16.49 16.35
C PHE A 191 4.96 -16.47 14.80
N LEU A 192 5.87 -17.13 14.09
CA LEU A 192 5.92 -17.15 12.62
C LEU A 192 4.74 -17.86 11.93
N ASN A 193 3.90 -18.60 12.68
CA ASN A 193 2.72 -19.25 12.11
C ASN A 193 1.48 -18.35 11.98
N ILE A 194 1.58 -17.05 12.33
CA ILE A 194 0.42 -16.13 12.45
C ILE A 194 0.60 -14.83 11.63
N LEU A 195 1.78 -14.60 11.04
CA LEU A 195 2.02 -13.52 10.08
C LEU A 195 1.86 -14.03 8.65
#